data_AF-A0A543IUD6-F1
#
_entry.id   AF-A0A543IUD6-F1
#
_cell.length_a   1.000
_cell.length_b   1.000
_cell.length_c   1.000
_cell.angle_alpha   90.00
_cell.angle_beta   90.00
_cell.angle_gamma   90.00
#
_symmetry.space_group_name_H-M   'P 1'
#
loop_
_entity.id
_entity.type
_entity.pdbx_description
1 polymer ?
#
loop_
_entity_poly.entity_id
_entity_poly.type
_entity_poly.pdbx_seq_one_letter_code
_entity_poly.pdbx_strand_id
1 'polypeptide(L)'
;MSGDVIVQRVRQLIARSGRSQGEFAALVGLDPAKMSKSLSGVRRFTSLDLARIAEVGGVTVDWLLGRDDAPALAARHSSVLADPVLAEPAEKAIEEADRLMQFRLDLAFLGYEQHAVLPPSPPTHDLWIEQGRQLAAWALDRARKAGADPSHTRDLADLIEDVFGIDVAISELPNGFDGLAYSRKQSWLILVGTSAVPSRQRFTLAHELGHVLAGDDQGLLMDADIYDARHRKHSSEIRANAFATAFLLPQELLEAEASGLEWTEEAFAGLVVRWWVSPSALAWRLHNLGLLSMELCARFRRMTTEQAALLVGELGAFTEWIDAASRPRLPQLLLRDAFKAYLDGNATLRPFANLIGVDSDVIRRALEQAGEEPPLTS
;
A
#
# COMPACT_ATOMS: atom_id res chain seq x y z
N MET A 1 0.36 23.34 27.80
CA MET A 1 -0.06 22.51 26.65
C MET A 1 1.13 21.94 25.89
N SER A 2 2.06 22.72 25.30
CA SER A 2 3.23 22.14 24.58
C SER A 2 4.25 21.42 25.48
N GLY A 3 4.44 21.85 26.74
CA GLY A 3 5.39 21.23 27.67
C GLY A 3 5.03 19.80 28.11
N ASP A 4 3.74 19.49 28.23
CA ASP A 4 3.26 18.17 28.67
C ASP A 4 3.48 17.10 27.58
N VAL A 5 3.31 17.48 26.31
CA VAL A 5 3.53 16.60 25.16
C VAL A 5 5.01 16.20 25.06
N ILE A 6 5.92 17.16 25.25
CA ILE A 6 7.36 16.91 25.25
C ILE A 6 7.73 15.90 26.35
N VAL A 7 7.26 16.14 27.58
CA VAL A 7 7.53 15.25 28.71
C VAL A 7 7.02 13.83 28.47
N GLN A 8 5.80 13.70 27.93
CA GLN A 8 5.21 12.40 27.61
C GLN A 8 6.02 11.66 26.52
N ARG A 9 6.40 12.35 25.44
CA ARG A 9 7.18 11.76 24.34
C ARG A 9 8.60 11.36 24.77
N VAL A 10 9.26 12.13 25.65
CA VAL A 10 10.55 11.74 26.23
C VAL A 10 10.40 10.52 27.15
N ARG A 11 9.34 10.40 27.94
CA ARG A 11 9.06 9.19 28.75
C ARG A 11 8.86 7.96 27.88
N GLN A 12 8.19 8.10 26.73
CA GLN A 12 8.02 7.01 25.77
C GLN A 12 9.35 6.52 25.21
N LEU A 13 10.29 7.42 24.88
CA LEU A 13 11.62 7.03 24.40
C LEU A 13 12.42 6.27 25.46
N ILE A 14 12.36 6.72 26.72
CA ILE A 14 13.02 6.02 27.84
C ILE A 14 12.45 4.60 27.98
N ALA A 15 11.14 4.45 27.97
CA ALA A 15 10.49 3.13 28.06
C ALA A 15 10.87 2.20 26.89
N ARG A 16 10.83 2.70 25.65
CA ARG A 16 11.21 1.94 24.45
C ARG A 16 12.67 1.53 24.43
N SER A 17 13.55 2.34 25.02
CA SER A 17 14.98 2.05 25.08
C SER A 17 15.32 0.86 25.98
N GLY A 18 14.38 0.39 26.82
CA GLY A 18 14.60 -0.66 27.81
C GLY A 18 15.55 -0.28 28.95
N ARG A 19 15.94 1.01 29.04
CA ARG A 19 16.92 1.53 30.01
C ARG A 19 16.23 2.30 31.12
N SER A 20 16.89 2.42 32.27
CA SER A 20 16.46 3.33 33.32
C SER A 20 16.61 4.79 32.87
N GLN A 21 15.84 5.70 33.49
CA GLN A 21 15.92 7.13 33.22
C GLN A 21 17.34 7.69 33.41
N GLY A 22 18.10 7.17 34.40
CA GLY A 22 19.48 7.61 34.67
C GLY A 22 20.45 7.17 33.58
N GLU A 23 20.33 5.95 33.09
CA GLU A 23 21.14 5.42 31.98
C GLU A 23 20.82 6.14 30.67
N PHE A 24 19.54 6.40 30.40
CA PHE A 24 19.13 7.18 29.24
C PHE A 24 19.66 8.62 29.31
N ALA A 25 19.61 9.26 30.49
CA ALA A 25 20.18 10.60 30.68
C ALA A 25 21.68 10.63 30.39
N ALA A 26 22.44 9.64 30.90
CA ALA A 26 23.87 9.51 30.64
C ALA A 26 24.17 9.34 29.14
N LEU A 27 23.38 8.52 28.43
CA LEU A 27 23.53 8.29 26.98
C LEU A 27 23.29 9.56 26.15
N VAL A 28 22.34 10.40 26.57
CA VAL A 28 22.04 11.70 25.95
C VAL A 28 23.08 12.78 26.32
N GLY A 29 23.98 12.50 27.27
CA GLY A 29 24.91 13.50 27.81
C GLY A 29 24.21 14.56 28.67
N LEU A 30 23.17 14.14 29.40
CA LEU A 30 22.39 14.93 30.35
C LEU A 30 22.62 14.45 31.78
N ASP A 31 22.69 15.39 32.72
CA ASP A 31 22.69 15.07 34.15
C ASP A 31 21.35 14.38 34.54
N PRO A 32 21.37 13.25 35.26
CA PRO A 32 20.15 12.52 35.65
C PRO A 32 19.17 13.35 36.48
N ALA A 33 19.66 14.24 37.35
CA ALA A 33 18.81 15.14 38.14
C ALA A 33 18.18 16.23 37.26
N LYS A 34 18.88 16.68 36.21
CA LYS A 34 18.29 17.57 35.20
C LYS A 34 17.19 16.87 34.42
N MET A 35 17.40 15.63 33.96
CA MET A 35 16.36 14.86 33.26
C MET A 35 15.12 14.64 34.14
N SER A 36 15.32 14.28 35.41
CA SER A 36 14.23 14.11 36.38
C SER A 36 13.40 15.39 36.58
N LYS A 37 14.08 16.53 36.79
CA LYS A 37 13.42 17.83 36.95
C LYS A 37 12.71 18.30 35.67
N SER A 38 13.23 17.96 34.50
CA SER A 38 12.57 18.28 33.23
C SER A 38 11.32 17.41 33.00
N LEU A 39 11.38 16.13 33.36
CA LEU A 39 10.25 15.21 33.25
C LEU A 39 9.18 15.42 34.30
N SER A 40 9.48 16.06 35.44
CA SER A 40 8.48 16.46 36.43
C SER A 40 7.86 17.84 36.16
N GLY A 41 8.29 18.52 35.08
CA GLY A 41 7.80 19.85 34.72
C GLY A 41 8.40 21.00 35.54
N VAL A 42 9.29 20.71 36.49
CA VAL A 42 10.00 21.72 37.31
C VAL A 42 10.98 22.53 36.46
N ARG A 43 11.52 21.93 35.40
CA ARG A 43 12.42 22.57 34.43
C ARG A 43 11.96 22.24 33.00
N ARG A 44 12.28 23.10 32.04
CA ARG A 44 12.08 22.78 30.61
C ARG A 44 13.36 22.21 30.01
N PHE A 45 13.22 21.30 29.06
CA PHE A 45 14.32 20.92 28.17
C PHE A 45 14.73 22.14 27.33
N THR A 46 16.03 22.35 27.18
CA THR A 46 16.55 23.34 26.22
C THR A 46 16.50 22.76 24.81
N SER A 47 16.66 23.60 23.78
CA SER A 47 16.74 23.14 22.39
C SER A 47 17.88 22.13 22.17
N LEU A 48 19.02 22.33 22.86
CA LEU A 48 20.15 21.40 22.80
C LEU A 48 19.83 20.07 23.49
N ASP A 49 19.09 20.10 24.60
CA ASP A 49 18.65 18.88 25.28
C ASP A 49 17.70 18.08 24.37
N LEU A 50 16.74 18.77 23.73
CA LEU A 50 15.80 18.14 22.80
C LEU A 50 16.50 17.55 21.57
N ALA A 51 17.49 18.24 21.00
CA ALA A 51 18.26 17.73 19.88
C ALA A 51 19.02 16.43 20.22
N ARG A 52 19.67 16.39 21.39
CA ARG A 52 20.38 15.19 21.84
C ARG A 52 19.44 14.04 22.20
N ILE A 53 18.29 14.34 22.81
CA ILE A 53 17.26 13.32 23.09
C ILE A 53 16.69 12.76 21.78
N ALA A 54 16.49 13.62 20.78
CA ALA A 54 16.00 13.23 19.46
C ALA A 54 17.00 12.29 18.76
N GLU A 55 18.28 12.65 18.74
CA GLU A 55 19.37 11.84 18.17
C GLU A 55 19.48 10.46 18.82
N VAL A 56 19.57 10.40 20.16
CA VAL A 56 19.66 9.13 20.90
C VAL A 56 18.37 8.30 20.78
N GLY A 57 17.22 8.97 20.68
CA GLY A 57 15.92 8.35 20.54
C GLY A 57 15.58 7.91 19.12
N GLY A 58 16.40 8.24 18.12
CA GLY A 58 16.10 7.98 16.70
C GLY A 58 14.85 8.73 16.21
N VAL A 59 14.57 9.92 16.74
CA VAL A 59 13.40 10.74 16.37
C VAL A 59 13.78 12.16 15.97
N THR A 60 12.84 12.96 15.46
CA THR A 60 13.06 14.39 15.16
C THR A 60 12.67 15.28 16.35
N VAL A 61 13.24 16.49 16.39
CA VAL A 61 12.86 17.50 17.40
C VAL A 61 11.40 17.93 17.24
N ASP A 62 10.90 18.05 16.01
CA ASP A 62 9.49 18.41 15.77
C ASP A 62 8.51 17.37 16.30
N TRP A 63 8.87 16.08 16.29
CA TRP A 63 8.09 15.08 17.00
C TRP A 63 8.17 15.26 18.50
N LEU A 64 9.32 15.52 19.12
CA LEU A 64 9.33 15.82 20.56
C LEU A 64 8.42 16.99 20.91
N LEU A 65 8.29 17.97 20.01
CA LEU A 65 7.42 19.13 20.15
C LEU A 65 5.93 18.86 19.88
N GLY A 66 5.55 17.65 19.44
CA GLY A 66 4.16 17.31 19.13
C GLY A 66 3.68 17.75 17.76
N ARG A 67 4.59 18.14 16.84
CA ARG A 67 4.27 18.76 15.55
C ARG A 67 4.20 17.80 14.37
N ASP A 68 4.70 16.57 14.53
CA ASP A 68 4.71 15.58 13.47
C ASP A 68 4.68 14.14 14.01
N ASP A 69 4.23 13.20 13.16
CA ASP A 69 4.39 11.73 13.30
C ASP A 69 5.60 11.21 12.48
N ALA A 70 6.37 12.13 11.89
CA ALA A 70 7.50 11.91 11.00
C ALA A 70 8.60 10.94 11.46
N PRO A 71 8.94 10.74 12.75
CA PRO A 71 10.03 9.85 13.11
C PRO A 71 9.65 8.39 13.27
N ALA A 72 8.36 8.05 13.44
CA ALA A 72 7.96 6.66 13.26
C ALA A 72 8.18 6.27 11.78
N LEU A 73 7.86 7.18 10.87
CA LEU A 73 8.08 7.03 9.44
C LEU A 73 9.58 7.03 9.07
N ALA A 74 10.37 7.99 9.56
CA ALA A 74 11.81 8.05 9.29
C ALA A 74 12.60 6.87 9.89
N ALA A 75 12.19 6.38 11.07
CA ALA A 75 12.76 5.16 11.65
C ALA A 75 12.38 3.91 10.82
N ARG A 76 11.17 3.85 10.25
CA ARG A 76 10.76 2.80 9.30
C ARG A 76 11.57 2.89 8.00
N HIS A 77 11.76 4.09 7.44
CA HIS A 77 12.62 4.30 6.26
C HIS A 77 14.05 3.83 6.57
N SER A 78 14.60 4.20 7.72
CA SER A 78 15.95 3.79 8.14
C SER A 78 16.07 2.28 8.40
N SER A 79 15.03 1.64 8.95
CA SER A 79 14.97 0.18 9.13
C SER A 79 14.93 -0.55 7.78
N VAL A 80 14.19 -0.01 6.83
CA VAL A 80 14.05 -0.56 5.47
C VAL A 80 15.37 -0.41 4.69
N LEU A 81 16.00 0.76 4.77
CA LEU A 81 17.28 1.05 4.14
C LEU A 81 18.49 0.39 4.84
N ALA A 82 18.27 -0.35 5.92
CA ALA A 82 19.33 -1.05 6.65
C ALA A 82 19.87 -2.28 5.91
N ASP A 83 19.14 -2.84 4.93
CA ASP A 83 19.65 -3.88 4.04
C ASP A 83 20.35 -3.23 2.82
N PRO A 84 21.69 -3.34 2.69
CA PRO A 84 22.44 -2.69 1.61
C PRO A 84 22.04 -3.14 0.20
N VAL A 85 21.43 -4.33 0.07
CA VAL A 85 20.99 -4.88 -1.22
C VAL A 85 19.66 -4.27 -1.66
N LEU A 86 18.84 -3.83 -0.71
CA LEU A 86 17.50 -3.29 -0.95
C LEU A 86 17.44 -1.76 -0.83
N ALA A 87 18.49 -1.13 -0.30
CA ALA A 87 18.50 0.30 0.00
C ALA A 87 18.23 1.21 -1.22
N GLU A 88 18.94 1.02 -2.33
CA GLU A 88 18.76 1.89 -3.52
C GLU A 88 17.40 1.68 -4.22
N PRO A 89 16.90 0.44 -4.42
CA PRO A 89 15.54 0.21 -4.91
C PRO A 89 14.45 0.80 -4.01
N ALA A 90 14.58 0.60 -2.70
CA ALA A 90 13.62 1.07 -1.71
C ALA A 90 13.57 2.61 -1.64
N GLU A 91 14.71 3.28 -1.74
CA GLU A 91 14.80 4.74 -1.67
C GLU A 91 13.94 5.40 -2.76
N LYS A 92 14.07 4.97 -4.02
CA LYS A 92 13.28 5.54 -5.12
C LYS A 92 11.78 5.29 -4.98
N ALA A 93 11.39 4.10 -4.51
CA ALA A 93 9.98 3.78 -4.29
C ALA A 93 9.39 4.61 -3.14
N ILE A 94 10.17 4.80 -2.07
CA ILE A 94 9.80 5.67 -0.94
C ILE A 94 9.69 7.13 -1.39
N GLU A 95 10.65 7.63 -2.17
CA GLU A 95 10.60 9.00 -2.71
C GLU A 95 9.34 9.23 -3.55
N GLU A 96 8.98 8.27 -4.41
CA GLU A 96 7.77 8.36 -5.22
C GLU A 96 6.50 8.28 -4.37
N ALA A 97 6.47 7.39 -3.38
CA ALA A 97 5.34 7.27 -2.46
C ALA A 97 5.17 8.55 -1.61
N ASP A 98 6.26 9.14 -1.13
CA ASP A 98 6.25 10.40 -0.39
C ASP A 98 5.80 11.57 -1.28
N ARG A 99 6.26 11.62 -2.54
CA ARG A 99 5.81 12.62 -3.51
C ARG A 99 4.29 12.57 -3.67
N LEU A 100 3.72 11.39 -3.96
CA LEU A 100 2.29 11.20 -4.18
C LEU A 100 1.47 11.44 -2.91
N MET A 101 1.95 10.94 -1.76
CA MET A 101 1.29 11.18 -0.46
C MET A 101 1.30 12.67 -0.11
N GLN A 102 2.37 13.40 -0.41
CA GLN A 102 2.40 14.84 -0.16
C GLN A 102 1.37 15.59 -1.01
N PHE A 103 1.20 15.23 -2.29
CA PHE A 103 0.10 15.76 -3.12
C PHE A 103 -1.27 15.51 -2.49
N ARG A 104 -1.49 14.29 -1.99
CA ARG A 104 -2.74 13.93 -1.31
C ARG A 104 -2.99 14.79 -0.07
N LEU A 105 -1.97 14.98 0.76
CA LEU A 105 -2.08 15.79 1.98
C LEU A 105 -2.30 17.28 1.67
N ASP A 106 -1.69 17.80 0.61
CA ASP A 106 -1.90 19.18 0.15
C ASP A 106 -3.35 19.39 -0.33
N LEU A 107 -3.92 18.42 -1.04
CA LEU A 107 -5.33 18.45 -1.44
C LEU A 107 -6.27 18.35 -0.24
N ALA A 108 -5.98 17.47 0.72
CA ALA A 108 -6.74 17.37 1.96
C ALA A 108 -6.71 18.69 2.74
N PHE A 109 -5.58 19.40 2.78
CA PHE A 109 -5.48 20.74 3.38
C PHE A 109 -6.38 21.76 2.68
N LEU A 110 -6.61 21.63 1.37
CA LEU A 110 -7.53 22.44 0.59
C LEU A 110 -9.00 21.98 0.69
N GLY A 111 -9.31 20.97 1.52
CA GLY A 111 -10.66 20.45 1.72
C GLY A 111 -11.06 19.28 0.81
N TYR A 112 -10.11 18.73 0.04
CA TYR A 112 -10.31 17.56 -0.83
C TYR A 112 -9.76 16.31 -0.14
N GLU A 113 -10.42 15.93 0.96
CA GLU A 113 -10.02 14.77 1.77
C GLU A 113 -10.22 13.45 1.01
N GLN A 114 -9.31 12.50 1.24
CA GLN A 114 -9.50 11.12 0.75
C GLN A 114 -10.55 10.43 1.61
N HIS A 115 -11.56 9.88 0.96
CA HIS A 115 -12.67 9.17 1.62
C HIS A 115 -12.44 7.66 1.58
N ALA A 116 -11.40 7.19 2.26
CA ALA A 116 -11.09 5.78 2.29
C ALA A 116 -12.13 4.98 3.11
N VAL A 117 -12.51 3.81 2.60
CA VAL A 117 -13.45 2.89 3.25
C VAL A 117 -12.67 1.69 3.77
N LEU A 118 -12.49 1.65 5.09
CA LEU A 118 -11.77 0.60 5.81
C LEU A 118 -12.71 -0.23 6.68
N PRO A 119 -12.34 -1.46 7.07
CA PRO A 119 -13.13 -2.23 8.02
C PRO A 119 -13.17 -1.51 9.39
N PRO A 120 -14.33 -1.47 10.07
CA PRO A 120 -14.50 -0.73 11.32
C PRO A 120 -13.71 -1.34 12.49
N SER A 121 -13.44 -2.64 12.43
CA SER A 121 -12.57 -3.34 13.37
C SER A 121 -11.94 -4.52 12.63
N PRO A 122 -10.64 -4.46 12.27
CA PRO A 122 -9.97 -5.60 11.68
C PRO A 122 -9.95 -6.75 12.68
N PRO A 123 -10.02 -8.01 12.21
CA PRO A 123 -10.07 -9.16 13.09
C PRO A 123 -8.76 -9.30 13.89
N THR A 124 -8.87 -9.31 15.22
CA THR A 124 -7.73 -9.35 16.15
C THR A 124 -7.56 -10.69 16.86
N HIS A 125 -8.57 -11.55 16.76
CA HIS A 125 -8.57 -12.91 17.28
C HIS A 125 -8.49 -13.87 16.08
N ASP A 126 -8.14 -15.13 16.31
CA ASP A 126 -7.87 -16.14 15.27
C ASP A 126 -6.47 -16.10 14.64
N LEU A 127 -6.18 -17.17 13.90
CA LEU A 127 -4.95 -17.34 13.14
C LEU A 127 -4.86 -16.29 12.01
N TRP A 128 -3.65 -15.84 11.69
CA TRP A 128 -3.41 -14.82 10.64
C TRP A 128 -4.03 -15.16 9.29
N ILE A 129 -4.04 -16.44 8.91
CA ILE A 129 -4.69 -16.92 7.69
C ILE A 129 -6.20 -16.64 7.72
N GLU A 130 -6.84 -16.86 8.86
CA GLU A 130 -8.29 -16.69 9.01
C GLU A 130 -8.66 -15.20 9.06
N GLN A 131 -7.85 -14.38 9.73
CA GLN A 131 -7.98 -12.92 9.66
C GLN A 131 -7.94 -12.41 8.22
N GLY A 132 -7.04 -12.95 7.39
CA GLY A 132 -6.92 -12.59 5.97
C GLY A 132 -8.17 -12.95 5.17
N ARG A 133 -8.74 -14.13 5.42
CA ARG A 133 -10.00 -14.56 4.79
C ARG A 133 -11.19 -13.70 5.23
N GLN A 134 -11.28 -13.35 6.50
CA GLN A 134 -12.34 -12.48 7.03
C GLN A 134 -12.26 -11.08 6.42
N LEU A 135 -11.05 -10.51 6.30
CA LEU A 135 -10.83 -9.25 5.59
C LEU A 135 -11.22 -9.36 4.10
N ALA A 136 -10.88 -10.47 3.44
CA ALA A 136 -11.24 -10.69 2.04
C ALA A 136 -12.76 -10.78 1.86
N ALA A 137 -13.46 -11.49 2.76
CA ALA A 137 -14.91 -11.59 2.75
C ALA A 137 -15.59 -10.20 2.93
N TRP A 138 -15.06 -9.38 3.84
CA TRP A 138 -15.51 -8.00 4.01
C TRP A 138 -15.28 -7.16 2.75
N ALA A 139 -14.10 -7.26 2.14
CA ALA A 139 -13.74 -6.52 0.94
C ALA A 139 -14.60 -6.93 -0.27
N LEU A 140 -14.89 -8.22 -0.42
CA LEU A 140 -15.79 -8.75 -1.46
C LEU A 140 -17.24 -8.28 -1.26
N ASP A 141 -17.76 -8.28 -0.03
CA ASP A 141 -19.08 -7.74 0.27
C ASP A 141 -19.16 -6.23 -0.03
N ARG A 142 -18.10 -5.48 0.32
CA ARG A 142 -18.00 -4.06 0.00
C ARG A 142 -17.98 -3.81 -1.51
N ALA A 143 -17.18 -4.56 -2.27
CA ALA A 143 -17.15 -4.47 -3.73
C ALA A 143 -18.53 -4.78 -4.34
N ARG A 144 -19.17 -5.87 -3.90
CA ARG A 144 -20.51 -6.25 -4.36
C ARG A 144 -21.55 -5.15 -4.10
N LYS A 145 -21.52 -4.53 -2.92
CA LYS A 145 -22.41 -3.40 -2.58
C LYS A 145 -22.15 -2.15 -3.43
N ALA A 146 -20.94 -2.00 -3.95
CA ALA A 146 -20.58 -0.95 -4.91
C ALA A 146 -20.87 -1.34 -6.37
N GLY A 147 -21.40 -2.54 -6.64
CA GLY A 147 -21.64 -3.04 -7.99
C GLY A 147 -20.38 -3.52 -8.72
N ALA A 148 -19.29 -3.75 -7.99
CA ALA A 148 -18.01 -4.22 -8.51
C ALA A 148 -17.74 -5.68 -8.09
N ASP A 149 -16.90 -6.37 -8.86
CA ASP A 149 -16.46 -7.73 -8.54
C ASP A 149 -14.99 -7.91 -8.97
N PRO A 150 -14.06 -8.11 -8.02
CA PRO A 150 -12.66 -8.36 -8.32
C PRO A 150 -12.45 -9.55 -9.26
N SER A 151 -13.29 -10.58 -9.19
CA SER A 151 -13.19 -11.77 -10.05
C SER A 151 -13.59 -11.52 -11.51
N HIS A 152 -14.24 -10.40 -11.80
CA HIS A 152 -14.75 -10.04 -13.13
C HIS A 152 -14.15 -8.75 -13.70
N THR A 153 -13.13 -8.16 -13.04
CA THR A 153 -12.36 -7.03 -13.59
C THR A 153 -10.87 -7.33 -13.69
N ARG A 154 -10.28 -6.95 -14.83
CA ARG A 154 -8.81 -6.94 -15.02
C ARG A 154 -8.16 -5.78 -14.30
N ASP A 155 -8.82 -4.62 -14.26
CA ASP A 155 -8.29 -3.40 -13.65
C ASP A 155 -8.60 -3.39 -12.15
N LEU A 156 -7.67 -3.97 -11.39
CA LEU A 156 -7.79 -4.02 -9.94
C LEU A 156 -7.47 -2.66 -9.30
N ALA A 157 -6.65 -1.83 -9.95
CA ALA A 157 -6.30 -0.51 -9.43
C ALA A 157 -7.51 0.43 -9.42
N ASP A 158 -8.26 0.46 -10.53
CA ASP A 158 -9.51 1.22 -10.63
C ASP A 158 -10.55 0.72 -9.62
N LEU A 159 -10.72 -0.60 -9.49
CA LEU A 159 -11.63 -1.16 -8.48
C LEU A 159 -11.24 -0.73 -7.08
N ILE A 160 -9.94 -0.77 -6.74
CA ILE A 160 -9.47 -0.39 -5.41
C ILE A 160 -9.82 1.06 -5.12
N GLU A 161 -9.53 1.93 -6.08
CA GLU A 161 -9.83 3.35 -6.01
C GLU A 161 -11.33 3.64 -5.86
N ASP A 162 -12.17 3.08 -6.71
CA ASP A 162 -13.60 3.35 -6.73
C ASP A 162 -14.34 2.76 -5.51
N VAL A 163 -13.93 1.58 -5.05
CA VAL A 163 -14.63 0.86 -3.97
C VAL A 163 -14.15 1.28 -2.58
N PHE A 164 -12.83 1.42 -2.42
CA PHE A 164 -12.18 1.65 -1.13
C PHE A 164 -11.64 3.07 -0.97
N GLY A 165 -11.61 3.90 -2.02
CA GLY A 165 -11.13 5.28 -1.91
C GLY A 165 -9.65 5.38 -1.56
N ILE A 166 -8.84 4.37 -1.90
CA ILE A 166 -7.40 4.32 -1.67
C ILE A 166 -6.69 4.69 -2.96
N ASP A 167 -5.73 5.61 -2.93
CA ASP A 167 -4.94 5.98 -4.11
C ASP A 167 -4.08 4.79 -4.55
N VAL A 168 -4.05 4.46 -5.85
CA VAL A 168 -3.22 3.39 -6.40
C VAL A 168 -2.29 3.93 -7.48
N ALA A 169 -0.98 3.72 -7.33
CA ALA A 169 0.01 4.08 -8.33
C ALA A 169 0.73 2.82 -8.84
N ILE A 170 1.02 2.82 -10.14
CA ILE A 170 1.94 1.87 -10.78
C ILE A 170 3.09 2.68 -11.35
N SER A 171 4.32 2.39 -10.93
CA SER A 171 5.51 3.15 -11.33
C SER A 171 6.64 2.23 -11.81
N GLU A 172 7.54 2.78 -12.61
CA GLU A 172 8.80 2.11 -12.94
C GLU A 172 9.69 2.09 -11.70
N LEU A 173 9.68 0.99 -10.98
CA LEU A 173 10.47 0.80 -9.77
C LEU A 173 11.72 -0.04 -10.07
N PRO A 174 12.82 0.17 -9.34
CA PRO A 174 14.03 -0.62 -9.53
C PRO A 174 13.80 -2.09 -9.21
N ASN A 175 14.60 -2.98 -9.82
CA ASN A 175 14.49 -4.42 -9.61
C ASN A 175 14.59 -4.80 -8.12
N GLY A 176 13.73 -5.71 -7.66
CA GLY A 176 13.71 -6.17 -6.27
C GLY A 176 12.78 -5.38 -5.36
N PHE A 177 11.73 -4.80 -5.92
CA PHE A 177 10.63 -4.18 -5.20
C PHE A 177 9.32 -4.54 -5.89
N ASP A 178 8.39 -5.16 -5.16
CA ASP A 178 7.09 -5.53 -5.71
C ASP A 178 6.03 -4.46 -5.44
N GLY A 179 5.92 -4.04 -4.17
CA GLY A 179 4.83 -3.17 -3.74
C GLY A 179 5.06 -2.51 -2.37
N LEU A 180 4.21 -1.54 -2.10
CA LEU A 180 4.22 -0.73 -0.88
C LEU A 180 2.81 -0.26 -0.55
N ALA A 181 2.42 -0.48 0.71
CA ALA A 181 1.29 0.16 1.35
C ALA A 181 1.79 1.32 2.23
N TYR A 182 1.32 2.53 1.94
CA TYR A 182 1.72 3.74 2.66
C TYR A 182 0.51 4.48 3.22
N SER A 183 0.58 4.85 4.50
CA SER A 183 -0.46 5.64 5.16
C SER A 183 0.12 6.80 5.97
N ARG A 184 -0.53 7.97 5.87
CA ARG A 184 -0.17 9.18 6.63
C ARG A 184 -1.39 10.07 6.84
N LYS A 185 -1.63 10.54 8.06
CA LYS A 185 -2.73 11.48 8.41
C LYS A 185 -4.09 11.11 7.80
N GLN A 186 -4.53 9.85 7.93
CA GLN A 186 -5.78 9.34 7.35
C GLN A 186 -5.83 9.44 5.81
N SER A 187 -4.69 9.30 5.15
CA SER A 187 -4.58 9.08 3.73
C SER A 187 -3.81 7.79 3.47
N TRP A 188 -4.16 7.08 2.41
CA TRP A 188 -3.67 5.76 2.04
C TRP A 188 -3.28 5.74 0.56
N LEU A 189 -2.14 5.14 0.28
CA LEU A 189 -1.56 4.94 -1.03
C LEU A 189 -1.07 3.51 -1.15
N ILE A 190 -1.38 2.86 -2.27
CA ILE A 190 -0.74 1.63 -2.71
C ILE A 190 0.16 1.99 -3.89
N LEU A 191 1.43 1.63 -3.83
CA LEU A 191 2.40 1.81 -4.92
C LEU A 191 2.92 0.43 -5.32
N VAL A 192 2.79 0.08 -6.60
CA VAL A 192 3.25 -1.21 -7.14
C VAL A 192 4.16 -0.97 -8.35
N GLY A 193 5.14 -1.85 -8.56
CA GLY A 193 6.00 -1.77 -9.74
C GLY A 193 5.29 -2.15 -11.04
N THR A 194 5.70 -1.56 -12.16
CA THR A 194 5.40 -2.11 -13.50
C THR A 194 5.91 -3.55 -13.61
N SER A 195 5.20 -4.42 -14.33
CA SER A 195 5.60 -5.82 -14.44
C SER A 195 5.31 -6.43 -15.81
N ALA A 196 6.28 -7.19 -16.33
CA ALA A 196 6.07 -8.10 -17.45
C ALA A 196 5.27 -9.37 -17.06
N VAL A 197 5.02 -9.58 -15.76
CA VAL A 197 4.23 -10.71 -15.24
C VAL A 197 2.95 -10.15 -14.63
N PRO A 198 1.89 -9.94 -15.43
CA PRO A 198 0.73 -9.17 -14.99
C PRO A 198 -0.05 -9.85 -13.84
N SER A 199 -0.05 -11.19 -13.79
CA SER A 199 -0.59 -11.95 -12.65
C SER A 199 0.14 -11.69 -11.32
N ARG A 200 1.45 -11.39 -11.37
CA ARG A 200 2.25 -11.02 -10.18
C ARG A 200 1.82 -9.65 -9.68
N GLN A 201 1.78 -8.66 -10.57
CA GLN A 201 1.34 -7.30 -10.23
C GLN A 201 -0.07 -7.28 -9.64
N ARG A 202 -1.01 -8.03 -10.23
CA ARG A 202 -2.38 -8.17 -9.71
C ARG A 202 -2.41 -8.77 -8.30
N PHE A 203 -1.60 -9.80 -8.05
CA PHE A 203 -1.50 -10.39 -6.72
C PHE A 203 -0.89 -9.40 -5.72
N THR A 204 0.16 -8.67 -6.11
CA THR A 204 0.76 -7.61 -5.31
C THR A 204 -0.24 -6.52 -4.95
N LEU A 205 -1.02 -6.01 -5.91
CA LEU A 205 -2.08 -5.03 -5.63
C LEU A 205 -3.08 -5.53 -4.58
N ALA A 206 -3.52 -6.79 -4.69
CA ALA A 206 -4.40 -7.40 -3.69
C ALA A 206 -3.69 -7.60 -2.34
N HIS A 207 -2.40 -7.92 -2.34
CA HIS A 207 -1.58 -8.08 -1.15
C HIS A 207 -1.46 -6.76 -0.37
N GLU A 208 -1.07 -5.68 -1.04
CA GLU A 208 -0.97 -4.34 -0.44
C GLU A 208 -2.32 -3.85 0.09
N LEU A 209 -3.41 -4.11 -0.64
CA LEU A 209 -4.76 -3.84 -0.13
C LEU A 209 -5.02 -4.59 1.18
N GLY A 210 -4.58 -5.85 1.28
CA GLY A 210 -4.68 -6.64 2.50
C GLY A 210 -4.00 -5.99 3.70
N HIS A 211 -2.81 -5.41 3.52
CA HIS A 211 -2.12 -4.63 4.56
C HIS A 211 -2.89 -3.37 4.94
N VAL A 212 -3.36 -2.59 3.97
CA VAL A 212 -4.14 -1.38 4.22
C VAL A 212 -5.41 -1.69 5.02
N LEU A 213 -6.17 -2.72 4.61
CA LEU A 213 -7.42 -3.10 5.28
C LEU A 213 -7.20 -3.74 6.65
N ALA A 214 -6.08 -4.45 6.85
CA ALA A 214 -5.72 -4.96 8.17
C ALA A 214 -5.37 -3.83 9.17
N GLY A 215 -5.11 -2.62 8.68
CA GLY A 215 -4.60 -1.53 9.49
C GLY A 215 -3.20 -1.85 10.01
N ASP A 216 -2.43 -2.61 9.22
CA ASP A 216 -1.08 -2.99 9.59
C ASP A 216 -0.24 -1.72 9.73
N ASP A 217 0.21 -1.50 10.97
CA ASP A 217 1.30 -0.62 11.35
C ASP A 217 1.31 0.76 10.66
N GLN A 218 0.59 1.74 11.23
CA GLN A 218 0.48 3.10 10.67
C GLN A 218 1.86 3.69 10.30
N GLY A 219 2.00 4.10 9.04
CA GLY A 219 3.26 4.51 8.42
C GLY A 219 3.50 3.79 7.09
N LEU A 220 4.66 3.16 6.96
CA LEU A 220 5.19 2.55 5.72
C LEU A 220 5.33 1.03 5.91
N LEU A 221 4.72 0.23 5.03
CA LEU A 221 4.92 -1.21 4.89
C LEU A 221 5.41 -1.50 3.48
N MET A 222 6.57 -2.15 3.36
CA MET A 222 7.28 -2.33 2.10
C MET A 222 7.68 -3.79 1.90
N ASP A 223 7.35 -4.32 0.71
CA ASP A 223 7.71 -5.68 0.33
C ASP A 223 8.72 -5.68 -0.82
N ALA A 224 9.97 -5.98 -0.44
CA ALA A 224 11.08 -6.14 -1.37
C ALA A 224 10.90 -7.34 -2.32
N ASP A 225 10.29 -8.44 -1.84
CA ASP A 225 9.87 -9.57 -2.67
C ASP A 225 8.82 -10.40 -1.93
N ILE A 226 7.56 -10.30 -2.33
CA ILE A 226 6.43 -11.03 -1.68
C ILE A 226 6.64 -12.56 -1.80
N TYR A 227 7.52 -13.00 -2.71
CA TYR A 227 7.83 -14.40 -2.94
C TYR A 227 9.08 -14.92 -2.17
N ASP A 228 9.89 -14.07 -1.53
CA ASP A 228 11.07 -14.49 -0.76
C ASP A 228 10.64 -15.21 0.54
N ALA A 229 11.19 -16.42 0.74
CA ALA A 229 10.92 -17.27 1.90
C ALA A 229 11.34 -16.64 3.25
N ARG A 230 12.19 -15.60 3.24
CA ARG A 230 12.60 -14.88 4.46
C ARG A 230 11.52 -13.94 5.02
N HIS A 231 10.62 -13.44 4.18
CA HIS A 231 9.53 -12.53 4.57
C HIS A 231 8.28 -13.29 5.08
N ARG A 232 8.13 -14.57 4.71
CA ARG A 232 7.05 -15.48 5.14
C ARG A 232 6.91 -15.75 6.66
N LYS A 233 7.78 -15.17 7.50
CA LYS A 233 7.78 -15.38 8.95
C LYS A 233 7.09 -14.27 9.74
N HIS A 234 6.73 -13.16 9.11
CA HIS A 234 5.95 -12.12 9.77
C HIS A 234 4.45 -12.44 9.67
N SER A 235 3.77 -12.26 10.79
CA SER A 235 2.33 -12.49 10.93
C SER A 235 1.48 -11.69 9.94
N SER A 236 1.92 -10.47 9.62
CA SER A 236 1.28 -9.59 8.64
C SER A 236 1.30 -10.18 7.24
N GLU A 237 2.46 -10.68 6.79
CA GLU A 237 2.64 -11.28 5.47
C GLU A 237 1.77 -12.50 5.24
N ILE A 238 1.63 -13.34 6.26
CA ILE A 238 0.76 -14.52 6.20
C ILE A 238 -0.70 -14.09 6.01
N ARG A 239 -1.12 -13.04 6.72
CA ARG A 239 -2.48 -12.49 6.60
C ARG A 239 -2.71 -11.83 5.24
N ALA A 240 -1.79 -10.98 4.77
CA ALA A 240 -1.92 -10.31 3.48
C ALA A 240 -1.93 -11.31 2.31
N ASN A 241 -1.09 -12.35 2.36
CA ASN A 241 -1.14 -13.44 1.38
C ASN A 241 -2.46 -14.22 1.41
N ALA A 242 -2.98 -14.51 2.61
CA ALA A 242 -4.27 -15.17 2.76
C ALA A 242 -5.42 -14.30 2.25
N PHE A 243 -5.36 -12.98 2.52
CA PHE A 243 -6.28 -11.98 1.98
C PHE A 243 -6.24 -11.96 0.46
N ALA A 244 -5.08 -11.72 -0.15
CA ALA A 244 -4.93 -11.62 -1.60
C ALA A 244 -5.45 -12.87 -2.32
N THR A 245 -5.13 -14.04 -1.78
CA THR A 245 -5.63 -15.31 -2.31
C THR A 245 -7.16 -15.42 -2.22
N ALA A 246 -7.75 -15.13 -1.07
CA ALA A 246 -9.19 -15.25 -0.88
C ALA A 246 -9.99 -14.16 -1.61
N PHE A 247 -9.41 -12.98 -1.79
CA PHE A 247 -10.01 -11.85 -2.49
C PHE A 247 -10.01 -12.03 -4.01
N LEU A 248 -8.91 -12.53 -4.58
CA LEU A 248 -8.81 -12.79 -6.02
C LEU A 248 -9.45 -14.13 -6.43
N LEU A 249 -9.48 -15.10 -5.53
CA LEU A 249 -10.01 -16.44 -5.76
C LEU A 249 -10.98 -16.85 -4.63
N PRO A 250 -12.19 -16.24 -4.59
CA PRO A 250 -13.20 -16.52 -3.58
C PRO A 250 -13.62 -17.99 -3.63
N GLN A 251 -13.76 -18.61 -2.45
CA GLN A 251 -14.02 -20.04 -2.35
C GLN A 251 -15.36 -20.41 -3.00
N GLU A 252 -16.41 -19.65 -2.70
CA GLU A 252 -17.77 -19.94 -3.15
C GLU A 252 -17.88 -19.92 -4.69
N LEU A 253 -17.16 -18.99 -5.33
CA LEU A 253 -17.16 -18.87 -6.78
C LEU A 253 -16.33 -19.97 -7.44
N LEU A 254 -15.17 -20.33 -6.86
CA LEU A 254 -14.36 -21.44 -7.36
C LEU A 254 -15.05 -22.79 -7.21
N GLU A 255 -15.75 -23.02 -6.09
CA GLU A 255 -16.56 -24.23 -5.90
C GLU A 255 -17.68 -24.33 -6.94
N ALA A 256 -18.33 -23.21 -7.26
CA ALA A 256 -19.35 -23.15 -8.30
C ALA A 256 -18.77 -23.46 -9.70
N GLU A 257 -17.63 -22.86 -10.06
CA GLU A 257 -16.94 -23.12 -11.34
C GLU A 257 -16.42 -24.55 -11.47
N ALA A 258 -15.93 -25.14 -10.37
CA ALA A 258 -15.42 -26.50 -10.35
C ALA A 258 -16.53 -27.57 -10.33
N SER A 259 -17.76 -27.18 -10.00
CA SER A 259 -18.87 -28.12 -9.86
C SER A 259 -19.23 -28.78 -11.20
N GLY A 260 -19.04 -30.10 -11.28
CA GLY A 260 -19.29 -30.88 -12.50
C GLY A 260 -18.22 -30.70 -13.59
N LEU A 261 -17.12 -30.00 -13.30
CA LEU A 261 -16.03 -29.81 -14.24
C LEU A 261 -15.10 -31.04 -14.28
N GLU A 262 -14.79 -31.53 -15.48
CA GLU A 262 -13.70 -32.49 -15.67
C GLU A 262 -12.37 -31.74 -15.81
N TRP A 263 -11.39 -32.09 -14.97
CA TRP A 263 -10.09 -31.41 -14.94
C TRP A 263 -9.17 -31.85 -16.09
N THR A 264 -9.22 -31.12 -17.21
CA THR A 264 -8.23 -31.17 -18.30
C THR A 264 -7.27 -29.97 -18.24
N GLU A 265 -6.20 -29.99 -19.05
CA GLU A 265 -5.31 -28.83 -19.19
C GLU A 265 -6.06 -27.63 -19.77
N GLU A 266 -6.97 -27.86 -20.73
CA GLU A 266 -7.80 -26.83 -21.37
C GLU A 266 -8.78 -26.20 -20.38
N ALA A 267 -9.47 -27.01 -19.58
CA ALA A 267 -10.39 -26.52 -18.55
C ALA A 267 -9.67 -25.66 -17.51
N PHE A 268 -8.50 -26.14 -17.05
CA PHE A 268 -7.67 -25.41 -16.10
C PHE A 268 -7.10 -24.11 -16.69
N ALA A 269 -6.56 -24.14 -17.90
CA ALA A 269 -6.06 -22.96 -18.59
C ALA A 269 -7.16 -21.91 -18.83
N GLY A 270 -8.38 -22.36 -19.15
CA GLY A 270 -9.54 -21.49 -19.29
C GLY A 270 -9.83 -20.72 -18.00
N LEU A 271 -9.72 -21.38 -16.83
CA LEU A 271 -9.85 -20.69 -15.54
C LEU A 271 -8.69 -19.73 -15.28
N VAL A 272 -7.44 -20.10 -15.57
CA VAL A 272 -6.28 -19.21 -15.40
C VAL A 272 -6.49 -17.88 -16.14
N VAL A 273 -6.94 -17.94 -17.39
CA VAL A 273 -7.16 -16.75 -18.24
C VAL A 273 -8.38 -15.95 -17.79
N ARG A 274 -9.49 -16.61 -17.41
CA ARG A 274 -10.72 -15.93 -16.93
C ARG A 274 -10.50 -15.23 -15.59
N TRP A 275 -9.75 -15.83 -14.68
CA TRP A 275 -9.55 -15.33 -13.32
C TRP A 275 -8.34 -14.39 -13.18
N TRP A 276 -7.55 -14.21 -14.25
CA TRP A 276 -6.36 -13.37 -14.28
C TRP A 276 -5.36 -13.69 -13.16
N VAL A 277 -5.09 -14.96 -12.94
CA VAL A 277 -4.13 -15.44 -11.94
C VAL A 277 -3.03 -16.27 -12.58
N SER A 278 -1.97 -16.60 -11.83
CA SER A 278 -0.98 -17.55 -12.31
C SER A 278 -1.49 -18.99 -12.20
N PRO A 279 -1.07 -19.91 -13.10
CA PRO A 279 -1.33 -21.34 -12.97
C PRO A 279 -0.95 -21.90 -11.59
N SER A 280 0.18 -21.48 -11.03
CA SER A 280 0.62 -21.93 -9.71
C SER A 280 -0.35 -21.50 -8.60
N ALA A 281 -0.80 -20.24 -8.61
CA ALA A 281 -1.73 -19.73 -7.60
C ALA A 281 -3.09 -20.44 -7.66
N LEU A 282 -3.65 -20.61 -8.87
CA LEU A 282 -4.93 -21.30 -9.05
C LEU A 282 -4.84 -22.78 -8.65
N ALA A 283 -3.81 -23.49 -9.09
CA ALA A 283 -3.62 -24.91 -8.77
C ALA A 283 -3.54 -25.14 -7.25
N TRP A 284 -2.76 -24.33 -6.55
CA TRP A 284 -2.66 -24.39 -5.10
C TRP A 284 -3.97 -24.03 -4.39
N ARG A 285 -4.68 -22.99 -4.87
CA ARG A 285 -5.96 -22.60 -4.29
C ARG A 285 -7.00 -23.71 -4.43
N LEU A 286 -7.16 -24.28 -5.61
CA LEU A 286 -8.08 -25.39 -5.85
C LEU A 286 -7.72 -26.61 -5.02
N HIS A 287 -6.43 -26.94 -4.90
CA HIS A 287 -5.97 -28.05 -4.05
C HIS A 287 -6.28 -27.82 -2.57
N ASN A 288 -6.00 -26.62 -2.06
CA ASN A 288 -6.25 -26.26 -0.66
C ASN A 288 -7.74 -26.24 -0.31
N LEU A 289 -8.61 -26.05 -1.30
CA LEU A 289 -10.08 -26.16 -1.18
C LEU A 289 -10.60 -27.59 -1.36
N GLY A 290 -9.72 -28.56 -1.65
CA GLY A 290 -10.11 -29.95 -1.92
C GLY A 290 -10.76 -30.18 -3.29
N LEU A 291 -10.73 -29.18 -4.18
CA LEU A 291 -11.32 -29.25 -5.53
C LEU A 291 -10.38 -29.91 -6.55
N LEU A 292 -9.09 -30.05 -6.21
CA LEU A 292 -8.06 -30.59 -7.08
C LEU A 292 -7.16 -31.57 -6.33
N SER A 293 -6.88 -32.73 -6.92
CA SER A 293 -5.93 -33.69 -6.34
C SER A 293 -4.50 -33.11 -6.32
N MET A 294 -3.66 -33.62 -5.41
CA MET A 294 -2.25 -33.17 -5.35
C MET A 294 -1.48 -33.50 -6.64
N GLU A 295 -1.82 -34.61 -7.31
CA GLU A 295 -1.23 -34.99 -8.59
C GLU A 295 -1.54 -33.96 -9.69
N LEU A 296 -2.82 -33.59 -9.83
CA LEU A 296 -3.25 -32.57 -10.79
C LEU A 296 -2.68 -31.21 -10.44
N CYS A 297 -2.63 -30.84 -9.16
CA CYS A 297 -1.97 -29.62 -8.69
C CYS A 297 -0.50 -29.58 -9.12
N ALA A 298 0.25 -30.66 -8.89
CA ALA A 298 1.66 -30.77 -9.27
C ALA A 298 1.89 -30.72 -10.78
N ARG A 299 0.93 -31.21 -11.58
CA ARG A 299 0.95 -31.13 -13.05
C ARG A 299 0.66 -29.69 -13.52
N PHE A 300 -0.49 -29.15 -13.14
CA PHE A 300 -0.98 -27.86 -13.65
C PHE A 300 -0.12 -26.66 -13.23
N ARG A 301 0.50 -26.68 -12.05
CA ARG A 301 1.41 -25.60 -11.63
C ARG A 301 2.68 -25.45 -12.47
N ARG A 302 3.00 -26.42 -13.33
CA ARG A 302 4.14 -26.35 -14.27
C ARG A 302 3.82 -25.55 -15.53
N MET A 303 2.54 -25.32 -15.79
CA MET A 303 2.07 -24.50 -16.90
C MET A 303 2.44 -23.03 -16.65
N THR A 304 2.86 -22.31 -17.69
CA THR A 304 3.02 -20.86 -17.65
C THR A 304 1.72 -20.16 -18.05
N THR A 305 1.55 -18.89 -17.66
CA THR A 305 0.36 -18.12 -18.08
C THR A 305 0.28 -17.97 -19.61
N GLU A 306 1.43 -17.87 -20.29
CA GLU A 306 1.51 -17.86 -21.75
C GLU A 306 1.03 -19.19 -22.36
N GLN A 307 1.46 -20.33 -21.81
CA GLN A 307 1.00 -21.64 -22.25
C GLN A 307 -0.51 -21.79 -22.04
N ALA A 308 -1.04 -21.33 -20.91
CA ALA A 308 -2.48 -21.32 -20.66
C ALA A 308 -3.23 -20.50 -21.72
N ALA A 309 -2.76 -19.27 -22.00
CA ALA A 309 -3.36 -18.40 -23.02
C ALA A 309 -3.30 -19.00 -24.43
N LEU A 310 -2.17 -19.62 -24.81
CA LEU A 310 -2.03 -20.32 -26.10
C LEU A 310 -3.02 -21.49 -26.21
N LEU A 311 -3.15 -22.29 -25.15
CA LEU A 311 -4.00 -23.48 -25.14
C LEU A 311 -5.48 -23.16 -25.39
N VAL A 312 -5.95 -22.01 -24.89
CA VAL A 312 -7.36 -21.57 -25.05
C VAL A 312 -7.56 -20.50 -26.12
N GLY A 313 -6.53 -20.15 -26.89
CA GLY A 313 -6.63 -19.20 -28.00
C GLY A 313 -6.73 -17.73 -27.61
N GLU A 314 -6.30 -17.37 -26.39
CA GLU A 314 -6.45 -16.02 -25.78
C GLU A 314 -5.12 -15.24 -25.72
N LEU A 315 -4.20 -15.50 -26.65
CA LEU A 315 -2.91 -14.80 -26.69
C LEU A 315 -3.05 -13.28 -26.82
N GLY A 316 -4.03 -12.79 -27.61
CA GLY A 316 -4.27 -11.35 -27.78
C GLY A 316 -4.59 -10.68 -26.44
N ALA A 317 -5.59 -11.22 -25.72
CA ALA A 317 -5.96 -10.74 -24.40
C ALA A 317 -4.81 -10.83 -23.38
N PHE A 318 -3.98 -11.87 -23.46
CA PHE A 318 -2.79 -12.00 -22.61
C PHE A 318 -1.74 -10.92 -22.92
N THR A 319 -1.49 -10.60 -24.20
CA THR A 319 -0.56 -9.54 -24.58
C THR A 319 -1.03 -8.15 -24.16
N GLU A 320 -2.33 -7.86 -24.28
CA GLU A 320 -2.92 -6.61 -23.77
C GLU A 320 -2.74 -6.48 -22.26
N TRP A 321 -2.87 -7.60 -21.52
CA TRP A 321 -2.69 -7.58 -20.08
C TRP A 321 -1.23 -7.34 -19.66
N ILE A 322 -0.25 -7.91 -20.39
CA ILE A 322 1.18 -7.60 -20.18
C ILE A 322 1.46 -6.12 -20.46
N ASP A 323 0.94 -5.59 -21.58
CA ASP A 323 1.14 -4.19 -21.96
C ASP A 323 0.55 -3.23 -20.91
N ALA A 324 -0.67 -3.51 -20.42
CA ALA A 324 -1.28 -2.75 -19.34
C ALA A 324 -0.44 -2.78 -18.04
N ALA A 325 0.02 -3.96 -17.61
CA ALA A 325 0.82 -4.11 -16.40
C ALA A 325 2.23 -3.49 -16.50
N SER A 326 2.74 -3.36 -17.73
CA SER A 326 4.06 -2.77 -18.01
C SER A 326 4.03 -1.24 -18.06
N ARG A 327 2.86 -0.60 -17.98
CA ARG A 327 2.71 0.85 -18.10
C ARG A 327 2.55 1.51 -16.72
N PRO A 328 3.20 2.67 -16.49
CA PRO A 328 2.91 3.48 -15.33
C PRO A 328 1.45 3.96 -15.29
N ARG A 329 0.89 4.06 -14.09
CA ARG A 329 -0.45 4.57 -13.79
C ARG A 329 -0.37 5.51 -12.60
N LEU A 330 -0.82 6.74 -12.77
CA LEU A 330 -1.05 7.66 -11.63
C LEU A 330 -2.38 7.35 -10.96
N PRO A 331 -2.55 7.67 -9.66
CA PRO A 331 -3.82 7.45 -8.98
C PRO A 331 -4.94 8.31 -9.59
N GLN A 332 -6.00 7.69 -10.10
CA GLN A 332 -7.09 8.39 -10.78
C GLN A 332 -7.92 9.22 -9.80
N LEU A 333 -8.11 8.72 -8.57
CA LEU A 333 -8.70 9.52 -7.48
C LEU A 333 -7.93 10.83 -7.25
N LEU A 334 -6.61 10.74 -7.15
CA LEU A 334 -5.75 11.90 -6.91
C LEU A 334 -5.79 12.89 -8.07
N LEU A 335 -5.78 12.39 -9.32
CA LEU A 335 -5.96 13.20 -10.52
C LEU A 335 -7.30 13.92 -10.53
N ARG A 336 -8.38 13.20 -10.22
CA ARG A 336 -9.74 13.74 -10.17
C ARG A 336 -9.87 14.85 -9.13
N ASP A 337 -9.33 14.63 -7.92
CA ASP A 337 -9.40 15.61 -6.85
C ASP A 337 -8.53 16.84 -7.15
N ALA A 338 -7.33 16.65 -7.73
CA ALA A 338 -6.48 17.74 -8.16
C ALA A 338 -7.13 18.60 -9.26
N PHE A 339 -7.77 17.97 -10.24
CA PHE A 339 -8.48 18.67 -11.30
C PHE A 339 -9.73 19.37 -10.76
N LYS A 340 -10.47 18.72 -9.85
CA LYS A 340 -11.62 19.33 -9.18
C LYS A 340 -11.23 20.56 -8.35
N ALA A 341 -10.10 20.52 -7.63
CA ALA A 341 -9.59 21.66 -6.89
C ALA A 341 -9.30 22.87 -7.80
N TYR A 342 -8.84 22.61 -9.03
CA TYR A 342 -8.69 23.64 -10.06
C TYR A 342 -10.04 24.18 -10.55
N LEU A 343 -10.98 23.31 -10.91
CA LEU A 343 -12.32 23.72 -11.38
C LEU A 343 -13.09 24.53 -10.34
N ASP A 344 -12.93 24.21 -9.06
CA ASP A 344 -13.57 24.93 -7.95
C ASP A 344 -12.85 26.25 -7.60
N GLY A 345 -11.70 26.55 -8.23
CA GLY A 345 -10.90 27.77 -7.97
C GLY A 345 -10.06 27.74 -6.70
N ASN A 346 -9.96 26.59 -6.02
CA ASN A 346 -9.21 26.41 -4.77
C ASN A 346 -7.72 26.09 -5.01
N ALA A 347 -7.36 25.72 -6.23
CA ALA A 347 -5.98 25.52 -6.66
C ALA A 347 -5.73 26.11 -8.06
N THR A 348 -4.49 26.46 -8.35
CA THR A 348 -4.08 26.77 -9.74
C THR A 348 -4.00 25.47 -10.56
N LEU A 349 -3.80 25.55 -11.88
CA LEU A 349 -3.59 24.36 -12.72
C LEU A 349 -2.24 23.64 -12.43
N ARG A 350 -1.32 24.30 -11.71
CA ARG A 350 0.05 23.80 -11.50
C ARG A 350 0.14 22.48 -10.71
N PRO A 351 -0.60 22.26 -9.60
CA PRO A 351 -0.56 20.98 -8.89
C PRO A 351 -1.01 19.80 -9.76
N PHE A 352 -2.09 19.96 -10.54
CA PHE A 352 -2.53 18.95 -11.50
C PHE A 352 -1.47 18.71 -12.59
N ALA A 353 -0.92 19.78 -13.15
CA ALA A 353 0.13 19.73 -14.16
C ALA A 353 1.39 19.00 -13.66
N ASN A 354 1.84 19.33 -12.45
CA ASN A 354 2.97 18.70 -11.79
C ASN A 354 2.71 17.21 -11.50
N LEU A 355 1.47 16.85 -11.16
CA LEU A 355 1.09 15.45 -10.90
C LEU A 355 1.21 14.60 -12.16
N ILE A 356 0.74 15.08 -13.31
CA ILE A 356 0.86 14.38 -14.60
C ILE A 356 2.20 14.58 -15.31
N GLY A 357 3.09 15.43 -14.77
CA GLY A 357 4.40 15.72 -15.38
C GLY A 357 4.33 16.52 -16.68
N VAL A 358 3.27 17.32 -16.88
CA VAL A 358 3.06 18.14 -18.08
C VAL A 358 3.11 19.62 -17.71
N ASP A 359 3.58 20.48 -18.62
CA ASP A 359 3.57 21.92 -18.41
C ASP A 359 2.13 22.46 -18.32
N SER A 360 1.85 23.29 -17.31
CA SER A 360 0.53 23.90 -17.10
C SER A 360 0.02 24.72 -18.30
N ASP A 361 0.91 25.33 -19.10
CA ASP A 361 0.53 26.09 -20.29
C ASP A 361 0.13 25.19 -21.46
N VAL A 362 0.60 23.93 -21.50
CA VAL A 362 0.13 22.94 -22.47
C VAL A 362 -1.29 22.51 -22.13
N ILE A 363 -1.56 22.20 -20.86
CA ILE A 363 -2.89 21.80 -20.40
C ILE A 363 -3.89 22.93 -20.55
N ARG A 364 -3.52 24.17 -20.19
CA ARG A 364 -4.40 25.34 -20.36
C ARG A 364 -4.85 25.51 -21.80
N ARG A 365 -3.92 25.43 -22.77
CA ARG A 365 -4.25 25.52 -24.20
C ARG A 365 -5.18 24.40 -24.66
N ALA A 366 -5.04 23.19 -24.14
CA ALA A 366 -5.93 22.08 -24.46
C ALA A 366 -7.36 22.32 -23.92
N LEU A 367 -7.49 22.84 -22.70
CA LEU A 367 -8.79 23.18 -22.11
C LEU A 367 -9.48 24.33 -22.86
N GLU A 368 -8.74 25.37 -23.21
CA GLU A 368 -9.23 26.49 -24.03
C GLU A 368 -9.74 26.02 -25.41
N GLN A 369 -9.03 25.07 -26.04
CA GLN A 369 -9.45 24.48 -27.31
C GLN A 369 -10.68 23.58 -27.18
N ALA A 370 -10.86 22.94 -26.03
CA ALA A 370 -12.04 22.11 -25.73
C ALA A 370 -13.29 22.92 -25.35
N GLY A 371 -13.16 24.24 -25.12
CA GLY A 371 -14.26 25.10 -24.68
C GLY A 371 -14.59 24.97 -23.21
N GLU A 372 -13.70 24.38 -22.40
CA GLU A 372 -13.80 24.33 -20.94
C GLU A 372 -13.13 25.59 -20.37
N GLU A 373 -13.86 26.71 -20.33
CA GLU A 373 -13.37 27.94 -19.69
C GLU A 373 -13.29 27.75 -18.15
N PRO A 374 -12.14 28.06 -17.53
CA PRO A 374 -12.04 28.05 -16.06
C PRO A 374 -12.85 29.21 -15.46
N PRO A 375 -13.32 29.09 -14.19
CA PRO A 375 -13.90 30.22 -13.49
C PRO A 375 -12.83 31.32 -13.37
N LEU A 376 -13.16 32.49 -13.89
CA LEU A 376 -12.36 33.71 -13.76
C LEU A 376 -12.02 33.93 -12.28
N THR A 377 -10.74 33.85 -11.93
CA THR A 377 -10.22 34.31 -10.64
C THR A 377 -10.57 35.80 -10.50
N SER A 378 -11.54 36.10 -9.63
CA SER A 378 -11.90 37.46 -9.20
C SER A 378 -11.24 37.79 -7.86
#